data_AF-A0A246HR90-F1
#
_entry.id   AF-A0A246HR90-F1
#
_cell.length_a   1.000
_cell.length_b   1.000
_cell.length_c   1.000
_cell.angle_alpha   90.00
_cell.angle_beta   90.00
_cell.angle_gamma   90.00
#
_symmetry.space_group_name_H-M   'P 1'
#
loop_
_entity.id
_entity.type
_entity.pdbx_description
1 polymer ?
#
loop_
_entity_poly.entity_id
_entity_poly.type
_entity_poly.pdbx_seq_one_letter_code
_entity_poly.pdbx_strand_id
1 'polypeptide(L)'
;MSVTQEAALKASFAGTETDTLLELWANHERLDWAETILAAELAERGIAPAELASLASARGRLAAEKAVSARDTFVGYGLLGRACAVLLAVAASTMVGALFGKLMGTVAMLLVFLGYVAILAPRLVLQSRQRNGGAVAFVLAYQYLELGLLLVIVIGGMGWVVPRLLA
;
A
#
# COMPACT_ATOMS: atom_id res chain seq x y z
N MET A 1 -20.19 -4.26 28.48
CA MET A 1 -19.73 -2.86 28.56
C MET A 1 -20.56 -2.18 29.64
N SER A 2 -19.95 -1.54 30.63
CA SER A 2 -20.73 -0.87 31.68
C SER A 2 -21.19 0.51 31.18
N VAL A 3 -22.46 0.84 31.42
CA VAL A 3 -23.11 2.12 31.06
C VAL A 3 -22.28 3.36 31.48
N THR A 4 -21.44 3.20 32.51
CA THR A 4 -20.52 4.20 33.02
C THR A 4 -19.41 4.62 32.05
N GLN A 5 -18.91 3.73 31.19
CA GLN A 5 -17.83 4.07 30.25
C GLN A 5 -18.32 4.91 29.08
N GLU A 6 -19.52 4.64 28.56
CA GLU A 6 -20.15 5.43 27.49
C GLU A 6 -20.49 6.85 27.98
N ALA A 7 -21.07 6.95 29.18
CA ALA A 7 -21.43 8.24 29.78
C ALA A 7 -20.18 9.12 30.05
N ALA A 8 -19.09 8.52 30.54
CA ALA A 8 -17.82 9.23 30.73
C ALA A 8 -17.22 9.74 29.40
N LEU A 9 -17.34 8.96 28.33
CA LEU A 9 -16.85 9.34 27.01
C LEU A 9 -17.67 10.51 26.41
N LYS A 10 -19.01 10.42 26.46
CA LYS A 10 -19.90 11.52 26.04
C LYS A 10 -19.64 12.79 26.85
N ALA A 11 -19.43 12.67 28.16
CA ALA A 11 -19.08 13.81 29.01
C ALA A 11 -17.76 14.49 28.57
N SER A 12 -16.76 13.73 28.10
CA SER A 12 -15.52 14.31 27.56
C SER A 12 -15.71 15.06 26.24
N PHE A 13 -16.73 14.70 25.44
CA PHE A 13 -17.01 15.39 24.17
C PHE A 13 -17.76 16.71 24.37
N ALA A 14 -18.60 16.81 25.41
CA ALA A 14 -19.42 17.99 25.67
C ALA A 14 -18.61 19.29 25.85
N GLY A 15 -17.34 19.20 26.27
CA GLY A 15 -16.43 20.35 26.42
C GLY A 15 -15.41 20.51 25.28
N THR A 16 -15.46 19.67 24.24
CA THR A 16 -14.48 19.66 23.15
C THR A 16 -15.07 20.34 21.90
N GLU A 17 -14.29 21.22 21.26
CA GLU A 17 -14.69 21.88 20.01
C GLU A 17 -14.91 20.86 18.89
N THR A 18 -15.87 21.13 18.00
CA THR A 18 -16.25 20.22 16.91
C THR A 18 -15.07 19.94 15.97
N ASP A 19 -14.24 20.94 15.69
CA ASP A 19 -13.03 20.77 14.85
C ASP A 19 -12.01 19.83 15.50
N THR A 20 -11.86 19.92 16.83
CA THR A 20 -10.97 19.01 17.59
C THR A 20 -11.53 17.58 17.61
N LEU A 21 -12.85 17.40 17.65
CA LEU A 21 -13.48 16.07 17.54
C LEU A 21 -13.32 15.48 16.14
N LEU A 22 -13.42 16.29 15.09
CA LEU A 22 -13.13 15.89 13.71
C LEU A 22 -11.66 15.50 13.55
N GLU A 23 -10.73 16.25 14.13
CA GLU A 23 -9.31 15.93 14.11
C GLU A 23 -8.98 14.64 14.90
N LEU A 24 -9.60 14.45 16.07
CA LEU A 24 -9.51 13.20 16.83
C LEU A 24 -10.04 12.03 16.03
N TRP A 25 -11.16 12.22 15.32
CA TRP A 25 -11.76 11.19 14.50
C TRP A 25 -10.96 10.89 13.23
N ALA A 26 -10.28 11.87 12.65
CA ALA A 26 -9.38 11.67 11.53
C ALA A 26 -8.10 10.91 11.93
N ASN A 27 -7.55 11.18 13.12
CA ASN A 27 -6.16 10.84 13.43
C ASN A 27 -5.94 9.72 14.47
N HIS A 28 -6.93 9.34 15.29
CA HIS A 28 -6.70 8.39 16.40
C HIS A 28 -7.35 7.02 16.18
N GLU A 29 -6.58 5.93 16.26
CA GLU A 29 -7.11 4.56 16.33
C GLU A 29 -8.01 4.40 17.57
N ARG A 30 -9.26 4.02 17.33
CA ARG A 30 -10.26 3.80 18.38
C ARG A 30 -11.01 2.52 18.11
N LEU A 31 -11.47 1.92 19.20
CA LEU A 31 -12.32 0.72 19.22
C LEU A 31 -13.65 1.04 18.54
N ASP A 32 -14.22 0.08 17.81
CA ASP A 32 -15.46 0.25 17.01
C ASP A 32 -16.61 0.89 17.80
N TRP A 33 -16.74 0.56 19.09
CA TRP A 33 -17.79 1.12 19.94
C TRP A 33 -17.60 2.62 20.24
N ALA A 34 -16.36 3.10 20.32
CA ALA A 34 -16.05 4.52 20.55
C ALA A 34 -16.24 5.36 19.28
N GLU A 35 -16.12 4.72 18.12
CA GLU A 35 -16.41 5.33 16.82
C GLU A 35 -17.91 5.57 16.63
N THR A 36 -18.76 4.59 16.98
CA THR A 36 -20.22 4.75 16.92
C THR A 36 -20.71 5.90 17.79
N ILE A 37 -20.13 6.08 18.99
CA ILE A 37 -20.50 7.17 19.90
C ILE A 37 -20.04 8.53 19.36
N LEU A 38 -18.82 8.61 18.82
CA LEU A 38 -18.28 9.85 18.25
C LEU A 38 -19.02 10.26 16.97
N ALA A 39 -19.40 9.29 16.13
CA ALA A 39 -20.22 9.53 14.94
C ALA A 39 -21.63 10.03 15.31
N ALA A 40 -22.24 9.48 16.37
CA ALA A 40 -23.52 9.96 16.87
C ALA A 40 -23.42 11.40 17.39
N GLU A 41 -22.37 11.72 18.15
CA GLU A 41 -22.12 13.08 18.66
C GLU A 41 -21.90 14.10 17.52
N LEU A 42 -21.11 13.75 16.50
CA LEU A 42 -20.87 14.63 15.34
C LEU A 42 -22.14 14.81 14.48
N ALA A 43 -22.98 13.78 14.38
CA ALA A 43 -24.28 13.88 13.73
C ALA A 43 -25.24 14.79 14.52
N GLU A 44 -25.27 14.71 15.85
CA GLU A 44 -26.04 15.63 16.71
C GLU A 44 -25.59 17.08 16.56
N ARG A 45 -24.31 17.31 16.24
CA ARG A 45 -23.72 18.63 15.97
C ARG A 45 -23.93 19.13 14.52
N GLY A 46 -24.67 18.39 13.71
CA GLY A 46 -25.08 18.81 12.36
C GLY A 46 -24.13 18.45 11.23
N ILE A 47 -23.12 17.60 11.47
CA ILE A 47 -22.28 17.08 10.38
C ILE A 47 -23.10 16.08 9.55
N ALA A 48 -23.06 16.23 8.22
CA ALA A 48 -23.86 15.40 7.34
C ALA A 48 -23.38 13.93 7.39
N PRO A 49 -24.30 12.94 7.42
CA PRO A 49 -23.93 11.52 7.42
C PRO A 49 -23.05 11.11 6.23
N ALA A 50 -23.18 11.79 5.09
CA ALA A 50 -22.34 11.57 3.92
C ALA A 50 -20.88 12.04 4.13
N GLU A 51 -20.67 13.17 4.82
CA GLU A 51 -19.34 13.66 5.17
C GLU A 51 -18.69 12.72 6.19
N LEU A 52 -19.47 12.28 7.19
CA LEU A 52 -19.07 11.28 8.17
C LEU A 52 -18.62 9.96 7.48
N ALA A 53 -19.42 9.45 6.53
CA ALA A 53 -19.09 8.24 5.77
C ALA A 53 -17.85 8.43 4.89
N SER A 54 -17.67 9.61 4.29
CA SER A 54 -16.48 9.92 3.49
C SER A 54 -15.20 9.91 4.34
N LEU A 55 -15.24 10.48 5.55
CA LEU A 55 -14.14 10.49 6.51
C LEU A 55 -13.83 9.08 7.02
N ALA A 56 -14.85 8.30 7.37
CA ALA A 56 -14.70 6.90 7.76
C ALA A 56 -14.09 6.05 6.62
N SER A 57 -14.49 6.29 5.37
CA SER A 57 -13.94 5.58 4.20
C SER A 57 -12.49 5.95 3.90
N ALA A 58 -12.13 7.24 4.01
CA ALA A 58 -10.76 7.72 3.86
C ALA A 58 -9.85 7.12 4.94
N ARG A 59 -10.37 6.99 6.16
CA ARG A 59 -9.71 6.36 7.29
C ARG A 59 -9.58 4.84 7.15
N GLY A 60 -10.60 4.13 6.64
CA GLY A 60 -10.49 2.70 6.32
C GLY A 60 -9.35 2.43 5.32
N ARG A 61 -9.14 3.35 4.37
CA ARG A 61 -7.98 3.35 3.49
C ARG A 61 -6.67 3.61 4.23
N LEU A 62 -6.62 4.61 5.11
CA LEU A 62 -5.44 4.93 5.92
C LEU A 62 -5.07 3.84 6.93
N ALA A 63 -6.05 3.18 7.55
CA ALA A 63 -5.84 2.06 8.48
C ALA A 63 -5.35 0.80 7.74
N ALA A 64 -5.86 0.55 6.53
CA ALA A 64 -5.30 -0.46 5.63
C ALA A 64 -3.87 -0.09 5.19
N GLU A 65 -3.56 1.19 5.00
CA GLU A 65 -2.21 1.70 4.71
C GLU A 65 -1.28 1.63 5.95
N LYS A 66 -1.81 1.69 7.17
CA LYS A 66 -1.05 1.67 8.44
C LYS A 66 -0.54 0.27 8.81
N ALA A 67 -1.07 -0.79 8.20
CA ALA A 67 -0.63 -2.17 8.39
C ALA A 67 0.58 -2.58 7.51
N VAL A 68 1.18 -1.68 6.75
CA VAL A 68 2.38 -1.99 5.95
C VAL A 68 3.62 -1.97 6.84
N SER A 69 3.92 -3.11 7.45
CA SER A 69 5.15 -3.28 8.24
C SER A 69 6.38 -3.01 7.39
N ALA A 70 7.27 -2.13 7.86
CA ALA A 70 8.54 -1.83 7.21
C ALA A 70 9.37 -3.11 7.00
N ARG A 71 9.32 -4.05 7.96
CA ARG A 71 9.99 -5.35 7.84
C ARG A 71 9.40 -6.18 6.71
N ASP A 72 8.08 -6.19 6.53
CA ASP A 72 7.46 -6.90 5.40
C ASP A 72 7.86 -6.27 4.06
N THR A 73 7.90 -4.93 3.99
CA THR A 73 8.26 -4.24 2.74
C THR A 73 9.73 -4.46 2.37
N PHE A 74 10.63 -4.48 3.36
CA PHE A 74 12.08 -4.64 3.12
C PHE A 74 12.52 -6.11 3.01
N VAL A 75 12.02 -6.99 3.87
CA VAL A 75 12.43 -8.41 3.90
C VAL A 75 11.52 -9.25 3.01
N GLY A 76 10.21 -9.11 3.17
CA GLY A 76 9.21 -9.89 2.42
C GLY A 76 9.17 -9.50 0.95
N TYR A 77 9.00 -8.21 0.65
CA TYR A 77 8.85 -7.72 -0.72
C TYR A 77 10.14 -7.20 -1.34
N GLY A 78 11.12 -6.80 -0.53
CA GLY A 78 12.48 -6.52 -0.97
C GLY A 78 13.24 -7.82 -1.21
N LEU A 79 13.93 -8.35 -0.18
CA LEU A 79 14.86 -9.46 -0.36
C LEU A 79 14.21 -10.76 -0.88
N LEU A 80 13.15 -11.24 -0.21
CA LEU A 80 12.48 -12.50 -0.58
C LEU A 80 11.66 -12.34 -1.87
N GLY A 81 10.98 -11.20 -2.01
CA GLY A 81 10.22 -10.84 -3.22
C GLY A 81 11.10 -10.85 -4.47
N ARG A 82 12.33 -10.32 -4.39
CA ARG A 82 13.31 -10.37 -5.49
C ARG A 82 13.71 -11.80 -5.81
N ALA A 83 14.08 -12.58 -4.80
CA ALA A 83 14.49 -13.97 -5.01
C ALA A 83 13.38 -14.77 -5.70
N CYS A 84 12.14 -14.64 -5.23
CA CYS A 84 10.97 -15.25 -5.88
C CYS A 84 10.75 -14.73 -7.31
N ALA A 85 10.83 -13.41 -7.54
CA ALA A 85 10.64 -12.83 -8.86
C ALA A 85 11.69 -13.34 -9.86
N VAL A 86 12.96 -13.42 -9.46
CA VAL A 86 14.04 -13.97 -10.30
C VAL A 86 13.81 -15.45 -10.60
N LEU A 87 13.49 -16.26 -9.58
CA LEU A 87 13.22 -17.69 -9.76
C LEU A 87 12.02 -17.92 -10.69
N LEU A 88 10.92 -17.18 -10.49
CA LEU A 88 9.74 -17.23 -11.34
C LEU A 88 10.04 -16.76 -12.76
N ALA A 89 10.85 -15.72 -12.94
CA ALA A 89 11.22 -15.21 -14.25
C ALA A 89 12.06 -16.24 -15.01
N VAL A 90 13.02 -16.89 -14.34
CA VAL A 90 13.82 -17.98 -14.92
C VAL A 90 12.93 -19.17 -15.27
N ALA A 91 12.06 -19.62 -14.37
CA ALA A 91 11.14 -20.73 -14.61
C ALA A 91 10.16 -20.43 -15.76
N ALA A 92 9.56 -19.24 -15.78
CA ALA A 92 8.67 -18.82 -16.85
C ALA A 92 9.42 -18.75 -18.19
N SER A 93 10.64 -18.20 -18.20
CA SER A 93 11.46 -18.12 -19.41
C SER A 93 11.84 -19.49 -19.95
N THR A 94 12.18 -20.45 -19.10
CA THR A 94 12.60 -21.79 -19.53
C THR A 94 11.40 -22.62 -19.99
N MET A 95 10.29 -22.61 -19.25
CA MET A 95 9.10 -23.37 -19.60
C MET A 95 8.43 -22.84 -20.87
N VAL A 96 8.17 -21.53 -20.94
CA VAL A 96 7.56 -20.91 -22.13
C VAL A 96 8.54 -20.94 -23.30
N GLY A 97 9.83 -20.75 -23.04
CA GLY A 97 10.89 -20.83 -24.05
C GLY A 97 11.01 -22.21 -24.69
N ALA A 98 10.86 -23.29 -23.90
CA ALA A 98 10.88 -24.65 -24.40
C ALA A 98 9.66 -25.01 -25.27
N LEU A 99 8.49 -24.43 -24.95
CA LEU A 99 7.23 -24.73 -25.65
C LEU A 99 6.99 -23.86 -26.89
N PHE A 100 7.31 -22.57 -26.80
CA PHE A 100 6.93 -21.57 -27.80
C PHE A 100 8.13 -20.81 -28.38
N GLY A 101 9.35 -21.26 -28.05
CA GLY A 101 10.59 -20.67 -28.53
C GLY A 101 11.12 -19.53 -27.65
N LYS A 102 12.41 -19.24 -27.85
CA LYS A 102 13.21 -18.30 -27.02
C LYS A 102 12.58 -16.90 -26.91
N LEU A 103 11.90 -16.45 -27.95
CA LEU A 103 11.27 -15.12 -27.98
C LEU A 103 10.08 -15.05 -27.02
N MET A 104 9.21 -16.05 -27.01
CA MET A 104 8.08 -16.13 -26.07
C MET A 104 8.55 -16.38 -24.63
N GLY A 105 9.64 -17.12 -24.44
CA GLY A 105 10.30 -17.22 -23.13
C GLY A 105 10.76 -15.85 -22.60
N THR A 106 11.29 -15.00 -23.47
CA THR A 106 11.69 -13.63 -23.11
C THR A 106 10.48 -12.77 -22.74
N VAL A 107 9.36 -12.88 -23.48
CA VAL A 107 8.09 -12.21 -23.12
C VAL A 107 7.64 -12.63 -21.72
N ALA A 108 7.63 -13.93 -21.43
CA ALA A 108 7.19 -14.47 -20.14
C ALA A 108 8.05 -13.94 -18.98
N MET A 109 9.37 -13.91 -19.16
CA MET A 109 10.31 -13.31 -18.19
C MET A 109 9.97 -11.84 -17.90
N LEU A 110 9.75 -11.03 -18.95
CA LEU A 110 9.45 -9.61 -18.82
C LEU A 110 8.11 -9.36 -18.13
N LEU A 111 7.11 -10.21 -18.38
CA LEU A 111 5.81 -10.14 -17.69
C LEU A 111 5.93 -10.43 -16.19
N VAL A 112 6.76 -11.39 -15.78
CA VAL A 112 7.02 -11.65 -14.36
C VAL A 112 7.66 -10.43 -13.68
N PHE A 113 8.68 -9.82 -14.31
CA PHE A 113 9.29 -8.61 -13.78
C PHE A 113 8.33 -7.42 -13.74
N LEU A 114 7.49 -7.25 -14.76
CA LEU A 114 6.46 -6.22 -14.78
C LEU A 114 5.43 -6.42 -13.66
N GLY A 115 4.98 -7.65 -13.43
CA GLY A 115 4.08 -7.98 -12.33
C GLY A 115 4.70 -7.69 -10.96
N TYR A 116 5.98 -8.01 -10.79
CA TYR A 116 6.70 -7.68 -9.56
C TYR A 116 6.83 -6.16 -9.35
N VAL A 117 7.15 -5.39 -10.40
CA VAL A 117 7.17 -3.91 -10.36
C VAL A 117 5.80 -3.35 -9.97
N ALA A 118 4.70 -3.90 -10.52
CA ALA A 118 3.34 -3.46 -10.21
C ALA A 118 2.95 -3.70 -8.74
N ILE A 119 3.54 -4.69 -8.07
CA ILE A 119 3.34 -4.95 -6.64
C ILE A 119 4.23 -4.06 -5.77
N LEU A 120 5.50 -3.87 -6.18
CA LEU A 120 6.50 -3.17 -5.38
C LEU A 120 6.32 -1.64 -5.41
N ALA A 121 6.00 -1.07 -6.58
CA ALA A 121 5.92 0.39 -6.74
C ALA A 121 4.87 1.06 -5.83
N PRO A 122 3.61 0.56 -5.72
CA PRO A 122 2.61 1.17 -4.85
C PRO A 122 3.04 1.13 -3.38
N ARG A 123 3.70 0.04 -2.95
CA ARG A 123 4.17 -0.14 -1.57
C ARG A 123 5.27 0.84 -1.22
N LEU A 124 6.22 1.07 -2.13
CA LEU A 124 7.28 2.08 -1.95
C LEU A 124 6.72 3.49 -1.88
N VAL A 125 5.72 3.81 -2.70
CA VAL A 125 5.04 5.11 -2.66
C VAL A 125 4.34 5.31 -1.32
N LEU A 126 3.60 4.30 -0.83
CA LEU A 126 2.94 4.35 0.47
C LEU A 126 3.95 4.53 1.61
N GLN A 127 5.05 3.78 1.59
CA GLN A 127 6.07 3.86 2.63
C GLN A 127 6.83 5.19 2.59
N SER A 128 7.03 5.80 1.41
CA SER A 128 7.67 7.11 1.28
C SER A 128 6.85 8.28 1.84
N ARG A 129 5.53 8.10 1.97
CA ARG A 129 4.63 9.10 2.59
C ARG A 129 4.68 9.08 4.12
N GLN A 130 5.28 8.07 4.72
CA GLN A 130 5.43 7.97 6.17
C GLN A 130 6.69 8.70 6.64
N ARG A 131 6.64 9.35 7.81
CA ARG A 131 7.82 9.95 8.46
C ARG A 131 8.76 8.83 8.89
N ASN A 132 9.78 8.61 8.08
CA ASN A 132 10.76 7.54 8.27
C ASN A 132 12.05 8.09 8.88
N GLY A 133 12.66 7.33 9.80
CA GLY A 133 14.02 7.62 10.29
C GLY A 133 15.06 7.47 9.18
N GLY A 134 16.25 8.06 9.36
CA GLY A 134 17.30 8.11 8.33
C GLY A 134 17.72 6.76 7.74
N ALA A 135 17.76 5.69 8.55
CA ALA A 135 18.07 4.34 8.08
C ALA A 135 16.99 3.78 7.13
N VAL A 136 15.71 4.06 7.40
CA VAL A 136 14.59 3.62 6.57
C VAL A 136 14.56 4.40 5.26
N ALA A 137 14.91 5.69 5.27
CA ALA A 137 15.05 6.51 4.07
C ALA A 137 16.15 5.99 3.13
N PHE A 138 17.29 5.54 3.68
CA PHE A 138 18.37 4.94 2.89
C PHE A 138 17.93 3.64 2.20
N VAL A 139 17.25 2.75 2.91
CA VAL A 139 16.76 1.48 2.34
C VAL A 139 15.68 1.75 1.29
N LEU A 140 14.78 2.72 1.51
CA LEU A 140 13.81 3.16 0.50
C LEU A 140 14.50 3.67 -0.77
N ALA A 141 15.54 4.50 -0.64
CA ALA A 141 16.30 5.01 -1.78
C ALA A 141 16.95 3.88 -2.60
N TYR A 142 17.55 2.90 -1.91
CA TYR A 142 18.08 1.70 -2.56
C TYR A 142 16.98 0.94 -3.34
N GLN A 143 15.80 0.78 -2.72
CA GLN A 143 14.69 0.04 -3.32
C GLN A 143 14.06 0.77 -4.52
N TYR A 144 14.03 2.10 -4.50
CA TYR A 144 13.66 2.93 -5.66
C TYR A 144 14.67 2.82 -6.80
N LEU A 145 15.96 2.84 -6.51
CA LEU A 145 17.02 2.67 -7.52
C LEU A 145 16.89 1.33 -8.23
N GLU A 146 16.62 0.28 -7.45
CA GLU A 146 16.44 -1.06 -7.97
C GLU A 146 15.15 -1.23 -8.80
N LEU A 147 14.04 -0.61 -8.36
CA LEU A 147 12.80 -0.52 -9.14
C LEU A 147 13.07 0.16 -10.49
N GLY A 148 13.86 1.24 -10.49
CA GLY A 148 14.30 1.91 -11.71
C GLY A 148 15.08 0.99 -12.64
N LEU A 149 16.01 0.19 -12.10
CA LEU A 149 16.78 -0.77 -12.87
C LEU A 149 15.91 -1.88 -13.49
N LEU A 150 14.94 -2.40 -12.73
CA LEU A 150 13.95 -3.37 -13.24
C LEU A 150 13.09 -2.77 -14.37
N LEU A 151 12.65 -1.52 -14.23
CA LEU A 151 11.92 -0.81 -15.28
C LEU A 151 12.76 -0.65 -16.55
N VAL A 152 14.05 -0.33 -16.43
CA VAL A 152 14.96 -0.25 -17.58
C VAL A 152 15.07 -1.62 -18.28
N ILE A 153 15.19 -2.71 -17.52
CA ILE A 153 15.21 -4.08 -18.07
C ILE A 153 13.90 -4.39 -18.80
N VAL A 154 12.76 -4.07 -18.19
CA VAL A 154 11.43 -4.34 -18.78
C VAL A 154 11.24 -3.53 -20.07
N ILE A 155 11.50 -2.22 -20.05
CA ILE A 155 11.34 -1.32 -21.19
C ILE A 155 12.32 -1.70 -22.31
N GLY A 156 13.60 -1.90 -21.97
CA GLY A 156 14.62 -2.30 -22.94
C GLY A 156 14.34 -3.66 -23.55
N GLY A 157 13.91 -4.63 -22.72
CA GLY A 157 13.50 -5.95 -23.17
C GLY A 157 12.29 -5.90 -24.10
N MET A 158 11.25 -5.14 -23.75
CA MET A 158 10.08 -4.95 -24.62
C MET A 158 10.46 -4.25 -25.93
N GLY A 159 11.32 -3.23 -25.89
CA GLY A 159 11.84 -2.55 -27.08
C GLY A 159 12.61 -3.49 -28.02
N TRP A 160 13.21 -4.56 -27.50
CA TRP A 160 13.86 -5.60 -28.30
C TRP A 160 12.89 -6.67 -28.82
N VAL A 161 11.88 -7.05 -28.02
CA VAL A 161 10.93 -8.12 -28.36
C VAL A 161 9.86 -7.65 -29.33
N VAL A 162 9.26 -6.47 -29.12
CA VAL A 162 8.12 -5.97 -29.90
C VAL A 162 8.41 -5.92 -31.41
N PRO A 163 9.57 -5.38 -31.88
CA PRO A 163 9.88 -5.38 -33.31
C PRO A 163 9.97 -6.77 -33.93
N ARG A 164 10.31 -7.79 -33.15
CA ARG A 164 10.45 -9.18 -33.62
C ARG A 164 9.15 -9.97 -33.59
N LEU A 165 8.16 -9.52 -32.81
CA LEU A 165 6.81 -10.10 -32.84
C LEU A 165 5.98 -9.59 -34.02
N LEU A 166 6.32 -8.40 -34.53
CA LEU A 166 5.60 -7.72 -35.59
C LEU A 166 6.23 -7.91 -36.99
N ALA A 167 7.39 -8.55 -37.06
CA ALA A 167 8.11 -8.89 -38.28
C ALA A 167 7.78 -10.33 -38.72
#